data_AF-S3WY12-F1
#
_entry.id   AF-S3WY12-F1
#
_cell.length_a   1.000
_cell.length_b   1.000
_cell.length_c   1.000
_cell.angle_alpha   90.00
_cell.angle_beta   90.00
_cell.angle_gamma   90.00
#
_symmetry.space_group_name_H-M   'P 1'
#
loop_
_entity.id
_entity.type
_entity.pdbx_description
1 polymer ?
#
loop_
_entity_poly.entity_id
_entity_poly.type
_entity_poly.pdbx_seq_one_letter_code
_entity_poly.pdbx_strand_id
1 'polypeptide(L)'
;MTDLSGRRPPRPTLRFLQLLPRESFPKPSALQAIENREWSQVRIDAIEHSLIADAARRFAEGLPDRHQEASKQLGRAVFEVRSRTGAAWRGAAVLDEHGDPWLVWAAPHDKFHAQVCDVLKNLDHWMPTAAEYKLRDREAEANRLSVWQRETIAFFCQVLAEAVNTGKDTFSFPSYDRNTHLNLSITLEHDAPTGAPETDSSLVTLQLRLGSSCDSFVQLVLPVLQPDISMIDSTYTQNGELELWVSVSQAKLFQLLAAVEISGGEIDPDPPCTPLSHLHYVGCHYLSEALVIGAATRAVCGLWFVPTRDESADLPLCPECERRKPIAQAAAALIESLRDQRIQGS
;
A
#
# COMPACT_ATOMS: atom_id res chain seq x y z
N MET A 1 22.10 19.83 -16.70
CA MET A 1 21.25 19.76 -15.50
C MET A 1 20.64 18.38 -15.48
N THR A 2 21.12 17.50 -14.61
CA THR A 2 20.61 16.12 -14.54
C THR A 2 19.21 16.19 -13.99
N ASP A 3 18.23 15.78 -14.79
CA ASP A 3 16.85 15.57 -14.38
C ASP A 3 16.82 14.61 -13.18
N LEU A 4 16.08 14.98 -12.12
CA LEU A 4 16.11 14.32 -10.81
C LEU A 4 14.82 13.56 -10.49
N SER A 5 13.85 13.52 -11.40
CA SER A 5 12.68 12.64 -11.25
C SER A 5 13.10 11.18 -11.38
N GLY A 6 12.89 10.38 -10.32
CA GLY A 6 13.08 8.92 -10.37
C GLY A 6 14.22 8.34 -9.53
N ARG A 7 14.93 9.13 -8.70
CA ARG A 7 15.94 8.60 -7.79
C ARG A 7 15.30 7.95 -6.56
N ARG A 8 15.90 6.85 -6.09
CA ARG A 8 15.51 6.22 -4.84
C ARG A 8 15.81 7.15 -3.65
N PRO A 9 15.03 7.07 -2.56
CA PRO A 9 15.31 7.83 -1.35
C PRO A 9 16.69 7.44 -0.79
N PRO A 10 17.40 8.36 -0.11
CA PRO A 10 18.68 8.07 0.54
C PRO A 10 18.58 6.95 1.54
N ARG A 11 19.55 6.03 1.51
CA ARG A 11 19.58 4.85 2.38
C ARG A 11 20.86 4.81 3.20
N PRO A 12 20.81 4.52 4.50
CA PRO A 12 22.01 4.29 5.28
C PRO A 12 22.64 2.94 4.99
N THR A 13 23.97 2.91 5.00
CA THR A 13 24.69 1.65 5.14
C THR A 13 24.58 1.13 6.57
N LEU A 14 24.74 -0.17 6.77
CA LEU A 14 24.78 -0.78 8.11
C LEU A 14 25.92 -0.18 8.95
N ARG A 15 27.05 0.16 8.30
CA ARG A 15 28.16 0.86 8.97
C ARG A 15 27.75 2.25 9.43
N PHE A 16 27.05 3.01 8.59
CA PHE A 16 26.52 4.32 8.98
C PHE A 16 25.63 4.22 10.22
N LEU A 17 24.74 3.23 10.27
CA LEU A 17 23.86 3.01 11.42
C LEU A 17 24.65 2.71 12.71
N GLN A 18 25.74 1.94 12.61
CA GLN A 18 26.60 1.60 13.75
C GLN A 18 27.41 2.79 14.31
N LEU A 19 27.58 3.86 13.54
CA LEU A 19 28.29 5.07 14.00
C LEU A 19 27.42 5.95 14.92
N LEU A 20 26.10 5.77 14.86
CA LEU A 20 25.15 6.61 15.56
C LEU A 20 24.84 6.04 16.95
N PRO A 21 24.64 6.88 17.98
CA PRO A 21 24.29 6.42 19.31
C PRO A 21 22.92 5.74 19.28
N ARG A 22 22.74 4.61 19.98
CA ARG A 22 21.47 3.85 19.96
C ARG A 22 20.29 4.68 20.49
N GLU A 23 20.54 5.52 21.48
CA GLU A 23 19.57 6.44 22.07
C GLU A 23 19.09 7.54 21.11
N SER A 24 19.75 7.72 19.96
CA SER A 24 19.31 8.67 18.94
C SER A 24 18.18 8.13 18.03
N PHE A 25 17.84 6.84 18.15
CA PHE A 25 16.81 6.18 17.35
C PHE A 25 15.50 6.06 18.15
N PRO A 26 14.38 6.62 17.68
CA PRO A 26 13.09 6.53 18.37
C PRO A 26 12.57 5.09 18.54
N LYS A 27 12.86 4.22 17.56
CA LYS A 27 12.45 2.81 17.53
C LYS A 27 13.67 1.92 17.27
N PRO A 28 14.36 1.44 18.32
CA PRO A 28 15.61 0.70 18.16
C PRO A 28 15.42 -0.77 17.73
N SER A 29 14.18 -1.27 17.61
CA SER A 29 13.90 -2.67 17.25
C SER A 29 14.52 -3.10 15.91
N ALA A 30 14.53 -2.20 14.91
CA ALA A 30 15.17 -2.46 13.63
C ALA A 30 16.71 -2.61 13.76
N LEU A 31 17.33 -1.89 14.69
CA LEU A 31 18.76 -2.05 14.99
C LEU A 31 19.04 -3.38 15.70
N GLN A 32 18.15 -3.81 16.59
CA GLN A 32 18.25 -5.11 17.26
C GLN A 32 18.23 -6.26 16.25
N ALA A 33 17.36 -6.20 15.24
CA ALA A 33 17.31 -7.21 14.18
C ALA A 33 18.61 -7.26 13.35
N ILE A 34 19.23 -6.09 13.09
CA ILE A 34 20.54 -6.01 12.41
C ILE A 34 21.63 -6.67 13.26
N GLU A 35 21.66 -6.37 14.56
CA GLU A 35 22.67 -6.89 15.50
C GLU A 35 22.54 -8.41 15.68
N ASN A 36 21.31 -8.90 15.79
CA ASN A 36 21.00 -10.33 15.88
C ASN A 36 21.17 -11.06 14.54
N ARG A 37 21.43 -10.34 13.44
CA ARG A 37 21.51 -10.88 12.07
C ARG A 37 20.22 -11.54 11.61
N GLU A 38 19.08 -11.05 12.09
CA GLU A 38 17.73 -11.46 11.69
C GLU A 38 17.35 -10.79 10.36
N TRP A 39 18.13 -11.07 9.31
CA TRP A 39 18.04 -10.33 8.04
C TRP A 39 16.65 -10.38 7.39
N SER A 40 15.84 -11.40 7.66
CA SER A 40 14.43 -11.47 7.23
C SER A 40 13.56 -10.35 7.81
N GLN A 41 13.88 -9.87 9.01
CA GLN A 41 13.14 -8.83 9.74
C GLN A 41 13.69 -7.41 9.53
N VAL A 42 14.91 -7.28 8.99
CA VAL A 42 15.54 -5.97 8.79
C VAL A 42 14.83 -5.16 7.70
N ARG A 43 14.31 -3.99 8.06
CA ARG A 43 13.73 -2.99 7.16
C ARG A 43 14.48 -1.68 7.31
N ILE A 44 15.45 -1.44 6.43
CA ILE A 44 16.30 -0.24 6.47
C ILE A 44 15.47 1.01 6.16
N ASP A 45 14.50 0.90 5.26
CA ASP A 45 13.55 1.98 4.93
C ASP A 45 12.67 2.42 6.10
N ALA A 46 12.46 1.56 7.10
CA ALA A 46 11.70 1.88 8.31
C ALA A 46 12.55 2.45 9.46
N ILE A 47 13.87 2.59 9.28
CA ILE A 47 14.75 3.11 10.33
C ILE A 47 14.60 4.63 10.42
N GLU A 48 14.02 5.10 11.52
CA GLU A 48 13.83 6.51 11.81
C GLU A 48 15.08 7.11 12.46
N HIS A 49 15.68 8.13 11.83
CA HIS A 49 16.74 8.94 12.42
C HIS A 49 16.75 10.34 11.77
N SER A 50 17.14 11.38 12.52
CA SER A 50 17.11 12.77 12.05
C SER A 50 17.98 13.03 10.82
N LEU A 51 19.16 12.39 10.73
CA LEU A 51 20.03 12.47 9.54
C LEU A 51 19.41 11.80 8.32
N ILE A 52 18.69 10.69 8.52
CA ILE A 52 18.01 9.97 7.42
C ILE A 52 16.86 10.84 6.91
N ALA A 53 16.09 11.45 7.81
CA ALA A 53 15.02 12.38 7.46
C ALA A 53 15.54 13.64 6.74
N ASP A 54 16.63 14.25 7.20
CA ASP A 54 17.23 15.41 6.51
C ASP A 54 17.78 15.03 5.13
N ALA A 55 18.39 13.84 5.00
CA ALA A 55 18.80 13.31 3.71
C ALA A 55 17.60 13.17 2.77
N ALA A 56 16.56 12.45 3.18
CA ALA A 56 15.36 12.23 2.38
C ALA A 56 14.75 13.53 1.89
N ARG A 57 14.59 14.51 2.79
CA ARG A 57 14.08 15.84 2.44
C ARG A 57 14.95 16.57 1.42
N ARG A 58 16.27 16.64 1.64
CA ARG A 58 17.19 17.37 0.74
C ARG A 58 17.29 16.72 -0.64
N PHE A 59 17.27 15.39 -0.71
CA PHE A 59 17.31 14.67 -1.98
C PHE A 59 15.98 14.70 -2.74
N ALA A 60 14.85 14.87 -2.03
CA ALA A 60 13.55 15.13 -2.67
C ALA A 60 13.44 16.55 -3.24
N GLU A 61 14.04 17.54 -2.57
CA GLU A 61 14.12 18.93 -3.04
C GLU A 61 15.15 19.13 -4.18
N GLY A 62 16.00 18.13 -4.47
CA GLY A 62 17.01 18.16 -5.51
C GLY A 62 18.32 17.48 -5.08
N LEU A 63 19.46 18.11 -5.36
CA LEU A 63 20.74 17.64 -4.82
C LEU A 63 21.11 18.46 -3.58
N PRO A 64 21.49 17.82 -2.46
CA PRO A 64 21.98 18.54 -1.29
C PRO A 64 23.23 19.37 -1.59
N ASP A 65 23.57 20.24 -0.64
CA ASP A 65 24.85 20.94 -0.64
C ASP A 65 26.02 19.95 -0.62
N ARG A 66 27.01 20.22 -1.47
CA ARG A 66 28.26 19.45 -1.49
C ARG A 66 29.16 19.91 -0.36
N HIS A 67 29.76 18.96 0.34
CA HIS A 67 30.90 19.23 1.19
C HIS A 67 32.12 19.50 0.28
N GLN A 68 32.47 20.78 0.13
CA GLN A 68 33.40 21.25 -0.92
C GLN A 68 34.77 20.58 -0.86
N GLU A 69 35.37 20.51 0.33
CA GLU A 69 36.71 19.97 0.52
C GLU A 69 36.77 18.46 0.23
N ALA A 70 35.90 17.69 0.88
CA ALA A 70 35.76 16.26 0.63
C ALA A 70 35.45 15.97 -0.84
N SER A 71 34.54 16.74 -1.45
CA SER A 71 34.18 16.54 -2.87
C SER A 71 35.37 16.76 -3.81
N LYS A 72 36.16 17.80 -3.53
CA LYS A 72 37.38 18.11 -4.29
C LYS A 72 38.44 17.03 -4.11
N GLN A 73 38.68 16.61 -2.87
CA GLN A 73 39.73 15.64 -2.54
C GLN A 73 39.43 14.24 -3.09
N LEU A 74 38.17 13.80 -3.05
CA LEU A 74 37.76 12.51 -3.59
C LEU A 74 37.52 12.51 -5.10
N GLY A 75 37.50 13.68 -5.74
CA GLY A 75 37.15 13.81 -7.16
C GLY A 75 35.70 13.39 -7.48
N ARG A 76 34.82 13.31 -6.48
CA ARG A 76 33.41 12.94 -6.62
C ARG A 76 32.55 13.72 -5.62
N ALA A 77 31.27 13.89 -5.92
CA ALA A 77 30.37 14.63 -5.03
C ALA A 77 30.16 13.88 -3.70
N VAL A 78 30.45 14.57 -2.60
CA VAL A 78 30.08 14.18 -1.24
C VAL A 78 29.07 15.19 -0.72
N PHE A 79 27.90 14.71 -0.33
CA PHE A 79 26.78 15.53 0.13
C PHE A 79 26.74 15.54 1.66
N GLU A 80 26.46 16.68 2.25
CA GLU A 80 26.35 16.82 3.70
C GLU A 80 24.87 16.84 4.13
N VAL A 81 24.55 16.01 5.13
CA VAL A 81 23.24 16.01 5.80
C VAL A 81 23.41 16.33 7.28
N ARG A 82 22.37 16.89 7.90
CA ARG A 82 22.48 17.50 9.23
C ARG A 82 21.34 17.07 10.14
N SER A 83 21.68 16.70 11.38
CA SER A 83 20.67 16.58 12.41
C SER A 83 20.29 17.98 12.88
N ARG A 84 18.99 18.30 12.82
CA ARG A 84 18.42 19.54 13.41
C ARG A 84 18.00 19.36 14.86
N THR A 85 18.15 18.15 15.41
CA THR A 85 17.80 17.79 16.78
C THR A 85 19.05 17.28 17.53
N GLY A 86 19.19 17.64 18.80
CA GLY A 86 20.28 17.15 19.66
C GLY A 86 21.70 17.60 19.29
N ALA A 87 22.67 16.68 19.42
CA ALA A 87 24.13 16.92 19.45
C ALA A 87 24.81 17.33 18.13
N ALA A 88 24.11 18.04 17.24
CA ALA A 88 24.66 18.61 15.99
C ALA A 88 25.40 17.59 15.10
N TRP A 89 24.83 16.39 14.93
CA TRP A 89 25.40 15.37 14.04
C TRP A 89 25.41 15.81 12.56
N ARG A 90 26.40 15.28 11.83
CA ARG A 90 26.57 15.41 10.39
C ARG A 90 26.71 14.04 9.76
N GLY A 91 26.19 13.90 8.55
CA GLY A 91 26.29 12.69 7.74
C GLY A 91 26.85 13.02 6.36
N ALA A 92 27.64 12.10 5.83
CA ALA A 92 28.11 12.12 4.45
C ALA A 92 27.23 11.17 3.62
N ALA A 93 26.65 11.70 2.54
CA ALA A 93 25.97 10.93 1.52
C ALA A 93 26.76 10.95 0.20
N VAL A 94 26.77 9.83 -0.50
CA VAL A 94 27.45 9.66 -1.78
C VAL A 94 26.52 8.89 -2.72
N LEU A 95 26.55 9.23 -4.01
CA LEU A 95 25.83 8.47 -5.03
C LEU A 95 26.67 7.25 -5.46
N ASP A 96 26.05 6.09 -5.57
CA ASP A 96 26.68 4.94 -6.23
C ASP A 96 26.74 5.12 -7.75
N GLU A 97 27.23 4.10 -8.46
CA GLU A 97 27.37 4.09 -9.91
C GLU A 97 26.03 4.18 -10.67
N HIS A 98 24.92 3.83 -10.02
CA HIS A 98 23.57 3.93 -10.57
C HIS A 98 22.87 5.25 -10.19
N GLY A 99 23.52 6.08 -9.39
CA GLY A 99 22.95 7.34 -8.91
C GLY A 99 22.07 7.19 -7.66
N ASP A 100 22.07 6.02 -7.00
CA ASP A 100 21.34 5.83 -5.74
C ASP A 100 22.12 6.52 -4.59
N PRO A 101 21.45 7.35 -3.77
CA PRO A 101 22.10 8.01 -2.64
C PRO A 101 22.27 7.08 -1.44
N TRP A 102 23.50 6.96 -0.95
CA TRP A 102 23.86 6.20 0.24
C TRP A 102 24.46 7.09 1.31
N LEU A 103 23.93 7.02 2.53
CA LEU A 103 24.54 7.59 3.72
C LEU A 103 25.63 6.64 4.19
N VAL A 104 26.88 7.09 4.10
CA VAL A 104 28.07 6.22 4.22
C VAL A 104 28.85 6.47 5.51
N TRP A 105 28.77 7.67 6.07
CA TRP A 105 29.49 8.02 7.29
C TRP A 105 28.77 9.09 8.12
N ALA A 106 28.95 9.08 9.45
CA ALA A 106 28.40 10.08 10.35
C ALA A 106 29.35 10.38 11.52
N ALA A 107 29.31 11.63 12.00
CA ALA A 107 30.03 12.08 13.19
C ALA A 107 29.40 13.37 13.75
N PRO A 108 29.69 13.74 15.03
CA PRO A 108 29.40 15.08 15.55
C PRO A 108 30.10 16.15 14.71
N HIS A 109 29.50 17.34 14.61
CA HIS A 109 29.94 18.46 13.76
C HIS A 109 31.46 18.64 13.62
N ASP A 110 32.18 18.86 14.72
CA ASP A 110 33.61 19.19 14.67
C ASP A 110 34.44 17.99 14.20
N LYS A 111 34.10 16.79 14.67
CA LYS A 111 34.74 15.55 14.25
C LYS A 111 34.46 15.25 12.77
N PHE A 112 33.26 15.60 12.29
CA PHE A 112 32.89 15.41 10.90
C PHE A 112 33.80 16.20 9.97
N HIS A 113 33.91 17.52 10.17
CA HIS A 113 34.75 18.36 9.32
C HIS A 113 36.25 18.02 9.46
N ALA A 114 36.70 17.61 10.65
CA ALA A 114 38.09 17.21 10.85
C ALA A 114 38.48 15.89 10.16
N GLN A 115 37.54 14.95 9.98
CA GLN A 115 37.88 13.57 9.58
C GLN A 115 37.26 13.10 8.27
N VAL A 116 36.20 13.75 7.75
CA VAL A 116 35.46 13.27 6.57
C VAL A 116 36.37 13.05 5.36
N CYS A 117 37.33 13.96 5.14
CA CYS A 117 38.27 13.86 4.03
C CYS A 117 39.20 12.65 4.14
N ASP A 118 39.70 12.35 5.34
CA ASP A 118 40.60 11.23 5.58
C ASP A 118 39.87 9.89 5.59
N VAL A 119 38.71 9.84 6.25
CA VAL A 119 37.89 8.62 6.37
C VAL A 119 37.42 8.16 4.99
N LEU A 120 36.96 9.09 4.15
CA LEU A 120 36.43 8.76 2.83
C LEU A 120 37.53 8.57 1.76
N LYS A 121 38.82 8.68 2.09
CA LYS A 121 39.90 8.23 1.17
C LYS A 121 39.74 6.76 0.77
N ASN A 122 39.25 5.93 1.70
CA ASN A 122 38.87 4.54 1.44
C ASN A 122 37.35 4.44 1.31
N LEU A 123 36.76 5.14 0.34
CA LEU A 123 35.32 5.19 0.18
C LEU A 123 34.69 3.81 -0.05
N ASP A 124 35.38 2.91 -0.76
CA ASP A 124 34.87 1.56 -1.04
C ASP A 124 34.58 0.78 0.25
N HIS A 125 35.33 1.04 1.33
CA HIS A 125 35.05 0.49 2.65
C HIS A 125 33.72 0.99 3.24
N TRP A 126 33.26 2.19 2.87
CA TRP A 126 32.05 2.81 3.42
C TRP A 126 30.83 2.67 2.50
N MET A 127 31.03 2.27 1.25
CA MET A 127 29.95 1.94 0.33
C MET A 127 29.20 0.67 0.76
N PRO A 128 27.95 0.49 0.29
CA PRO A 128 27.13 -0.67 0.62
C PRO A 128 27.78 -1.96 0.15
N THR A 129 27.63 -3.00 0.97
CA THR A 129 28.02 -4.36 0.63
C THR A 129 26.98 -5.04 -0.27
N ALA A 130 27.34 -6.18 -0.86
CA ALA A 130 26.39 -6.99 -1.64
C ALA A 130 25.15 -7.42 -0.83
N ALA A 131 25.28 -7.59 0.50
CA ALA A 131 24.14 -7.89 1.37
C ALA A 131 23.17 -6.70 1.49
N GLU A 132 23.69 -5.48 1.57
CA GLU A 132 22.87 -4.26 1.66
C GLU A 132 22.13 -3.96 0.36
N TYR A 133 22.75 -4.25 -0.79
CA TYR A 133 22.05 -4.20 -2.07
C TYR A 133 20.91 -5.23 -2.16
N LYS A 134 21.11 -6.46 -1.65
CA LYS A 134 20.02 -7.44 -1.55
C LYS A 134 18.88 -6.98 -0.64
N LEU A 135 19.19 -6.33 0.48
CA LEU A 135 18.17 -5.73 1.36
C LEU A 135 17.39 -4.63 0.64
N ARG A 136 18.09 -3.74 -0.07
CA ARG A 136 17.48 -2.69 -0.91
C ARG A 136 16.52 -3.30 -1.94
N ASP A 137 16.97 -4.30 -2.68
CA ASP A 137 16.17 -4.88 -3.77
C ASP A 137 14.94 -5.61 -3.23
N ARG A 138 15.06 -6.31 -2.10
CA ARG A 138 13.93 -6.92 -1.40
C ARG A 138 12.90 -5.88 -0.94
N GLU A 139 13.35 -4.79 -0.34
CA GLU A 139 12.45 -3.72 0.13
C GLU A 139 11.80 -2.98 -1.05
N ALA A 140 12.53 -2.76 -2.14
CA ALA A 140 11.97 -2.19 -3.36
C ALA A 140 10.87 -3.08 -3.94
N GLU A 141 11.08 -4.41 -3.96
CA GLU A 141 10.07 -5.36 -4.41
C GLU A 141 8.86 -5.42 -3.46
N ALA A 142 9.08 -5.41 -2.15
CA ALA A 142 7.99 -5.36 -1.18
C ALA A 142 7.14 -4.08 -1.30
N ASN A 143 7.80 -2.92 -1.51
CA ASN A 143 7.10 -1.65 -1.75
C ASN A 143 6.34 -1.67 -3.08
N ARG A 144 6.92 -2.26 -4.13
CA ARG A 144 6.25 -2.43 -5.43
C ARG A 144 5.01 -3.31 -5.30
N LEU A 145 5.10 -4.43 -4.59
CA LEU A 145 3.97 -5.30 -4.28
C LEU A 145 2.87 -4.56 -3.52
N SER A 146 3.24 -3.84 -2.45
CA SER A 146 2.28 -3.08 -1.65
C SER A 146 1.57 -1.97 -2.44
N VAL A 147 2.28 -1.25 -3.33
CA VAL A 147 1.66 -0.27 -4.25
C VAL A 147 0.66 -0.97 -5.18
N TRP A 148 1.09 -2.04 -5.85
CA TRP A 148 0.21 -2.77 -6.77
C TRP A 148 -1.02 -3.35 -6.07
N GLN A 149 -0.88 -3.87 -4.85
CA GLN A 149 -2.01 -4.39 -4.07
C GLN A 149 -3.03 -3.29 -3.75
N ARG A 150 -2.57 -2.10 -3.34
CA ARG A 150 -3.45 -0.95 -3.05
C ARG A 150 -4.18 -0.47 -4.30
N GLU A 151 -3.45 -0.36 -5.42
CA GLU A 151 -4.02 0.03 -6.71
C GLU A 151 -5.03 -1.01 -7.21
N THR A 152 -4.76 -2.31 -7.02
CA THR A 152 -5.66 -3.40 -7.43
C THR A 152 -6.98 -3.39 -6.65
N ILE A 153 -6.94 -3.25 -5.32
CA ILE A 153 -8.17 -3.16 -4.51
C ILE A 153 -8.95 -1.90 -4.88
N ALA A 154 -8.25 -0.77 -5.06
CA ALA A 154 -8.90 0.48 -5.43
C ALA A 154 -9.55 0.41 -6.82
N PHE A 155 -8.84 -0.17 -7.79
CA PHE A 155 -9.36 -0.47 -9.12
C PHE A 155 -10.59 -1.36 -9.04
N PHE A 156 -10.56 -2.44 -8.25
CA PHE A 156 -11.70 -3.33 -8.08
C PHE A 156 -12.95 -2.61 -7.58
N CYS A 157 -12.82 -1.73 -6.58
CA CYS A 157 -13.95 -0.93 -6.09
C CYS A 157 -14.50 -0.01 -7.19
N GLN A 158 -13.62 0.62 -7.99
CA GLN A 158 -14.01 1.50 -9.09
C GLN A 158 -14.75 0.76 -10.20
N VAL A 159 -14.26 -0.41 -10.63
CA VAL A 159 -14.93 -1.19 -11.69
C VAL A 159 -16.25 -1.78 -11.23
N LEU A 160 -16.36 -2.16 -9.96
CA LEU A 160 -17.63 -2.60 -9.39
C LEU A 160 -18.66 -1.47 -9.40
N ALA A 161 -18.26 -0.26 -9.01
CA ALA A 161 -19.12 0.91 -9.07
C ALA A 161 -19.50 1.30 -10.50
N GLU A 162 -18.56 1.26 -11.43
CA GLU A 162 -18.82 1.52 -12.84
C GLU A 162 -19.79 0.49 -13.43
N ALA A 163 -19.61 -0.81 -13.12
CA ALA A 163 -20.49 -1.87 -13.59
C ALA A 163 -21.93 -1.69 -13.10
N VAL A 164 -22.12 -1.27 -11.84
CA VAL A 164 -23.44 -0.98 -11.27
C VAL A 164 -24.05 0.31 -11.86
N ASN A 165 -23.25 1.35 -12.08
CA ASN A 165 -23.77 2.66 -12.48
C ASN A 165 -24.05 2.78 -13.98
N THR A 166 -23.23 2.15 -14.82
CA THR A 166 -23.28 2.34 -16.28
C THR A 166 -23.63 1.06 -17.04
N GLY A 167 -23.64 -0.09 -16.36
CA GLY A 167 -23.82 -1.40 -17.00
C GLY A 167 -22.61 -1.86 -17.81
N LYS A 168 -21.49 -1.13 -17.77
CA LYS A 168 -20.23 -1.56 -18.39
C LYS A 168 -19.73 -2.82 -17.71
N ASP A 169 -19.48 -3.86 -18.48
CA ASP A 169 -19.10 -5.17 -17.93
C ASP A 169 -17.59 -5.43 -17.99
N THR A 170 -16.84 -4.90 -18.96
CA THR A 170 -15.47 -5.31 -19.26
C THR A 170 -14.42 -4.24 -18.92
N PHE A 171 -13.36 -4.66 -18.24
CA PHE A 171 -12.30 -3.80 -17.70
C PHE A 171 -10.91 -4.42 -17.90
N SER A 172 -9.88 -3.56 -17.94
CA SER A 172 -8.49 -3.99 -18.06
C SER A 172 -7.60 -3.27 -17.04
N PHE A 173 -6.69 -4.01 -16.42
CA PHE A 173 -5.76 -3.47 -15.41
C PHE A 173 -4.38 -4.12 -15.53
N PRO A 174 -3.28 -3.38 -15.28
CA PRO A 174 -1.94 -3.97 -15.29
C PRO A 174 -1.80 -5.10 -14.26
N SER A 175 -1.32 -6.26 -14.70
CA SER A 175 -0.97 -7.33 -13.78
C SER A 175 0.25 -6.94 -12.92
N TYR A 176 0.54 -7.74 -11.88
CA TYR A 176 1.71 -7.50 -11.04
C TYR A 176 3.02 -7.56 -11.83
N ASP A 177 3.11 -8.40 -12.86
CA ASP A 177 4.30 -8.52 -13.71
C ASP A 177 4.46 -7.36 -14.72
N ARG A 178 3.43 -6.51 -14.88
CA ARG A 178 3.33 -5.34 -15.78
C ARG A 178 3.57 -5.61 -17.27
N ASN A 179 3.92 -6.84 -17.64
CA ASN A 179 4.07 -7.25 -19.03
C ASN A 179 2.74 -7.75 -19.61
N THR A 180 1.77 -7.97 -18.73
CA THR A 180 0.43 -8.44 -19.07
C THR A 180 -0.63 -7.55 -18.45
N HIS A 181 -1.83 -7.64 -19.01
CA HIS A 181 -3.02 -7.01 -18.46
C HIS A 181 -3.98 -8.10 -18.00
N LEU A 182 -4.56 -7.89 -16.83
CA LEU A 182 -5.74 -8.60 -16.40
C LEU A 182 -6.95 -8.04 -17.15
N ASN A 183 -7.73 -8.92 -17.77
CA ASN A 183 -9.07 -8.58 -18.25
C ASN A 183 -10.08 -9.12 -17.24
N LEU A 184 -11.03 -8.28 -16.85
CA LEU A 184 -12.07 -8.57 -15.88
C LEU A 184 -13.42 -8.21 -16.48
N SER A 185 -14.34 -9.17 -16.49
CA SER A 185 -15.76 -8.92 -16.75
C SER A 185 -16.56 -9.09 -15.45
N ILE A 186 -17.49 -8.17 -15.17
CA ILE A 186 -18.36 -8.19 -14.00
C ILE A 186 -19.81 -8.18 -14.44
N THR A 187 -20.56 -9.20 -14.02
CA THR A 187 -22.02 -9.25 -14.18
C THR A 187 -22.65 -9.41 -12.80
N LEU A 188 -23.62 -8.56 -12.49
CA LEU A 188 -24.44 -8.70 -11.29
C LEU A 188 -25.70 -9.50 -11.61
N GLU A 189 -25.94 -10.57 -10.87
CA GLU A 189 -27.18 -11.34 -10.89
C GLU A 189 -27.87 -11.19 -9.53
N HIS A 190 -29.13 -10.76 -9.56
CA HIS A 190 -29.96 -10.69 -8.37
C HIS A 190 -31.05 -11.74 -8.48
N ASP A 191 -30.90 -12.83 -7.74
CA ASP A 191 -31.96 -13.83 -7.65
C ASP A 191 -33.19 -13.21 -6.98
N ALA A 192 -34.37 -13.49 -7.54
CA ALA A 192 -35.62 -13.27 -6.83
C ALA A 192 -35.62 -14.17 -5.58
N PRO A 193 -36.06 -13.71 -4.39
CA PRO A 193 -36.15 -14.58 -3.23
C PRO A 193 -37.09 -15.75 -3.54
N THR A 194 -36.53 -16.96 -3.68
CA THR A 194 -37.26 -18.20 -4.04
C THR A 194 -37.65 -19.03 -2.81
N GLY A 195 -37.76 -18.40 -1.63
CA GLY A 195 -38.07 -19.09 -0.38
C GLY A 195 -38.74 -18.21 0.67
N ALA A 196 -39.32 -18.85 1.69
CA ALA A 196 -39.89 -18.16 2.84
C ALA A 196 -38.83 -17.26 3.52
N PRO A 197 -39.22 -16.07 4.02
CA PRO A 197 -38.30 -15.04 4.50
C PRO A 197 -37.76 -15.40 5.88
N GLU A 198 -36.77 -16.29 5.94
CA GLU A 198 -36.07 -16.61 7.18
C GLU A 198 -34.56 -16.56 6.94
N THR A 199 -34.06 -15.34 6.74
CA THR A 199 -32.81 -14.73 7.26
C THR A 199 -32.49 -13.51 6.37
N ASP A 200 -32.79 -12.32 6.89
CA ASP A 200 -32.67 -11.03 6.20
C ASP A 200 -31.21 -10.63 5.91
N SER A 201 -30.62 -11.23 4.88
CA SER A 201 -29.55 -10.61 4.12
C SER A 201 -29.77 -10.93 2.64
N SER A 202 -30.33 -9.97 1.90
CA SER A 202 -30.42 -10.09 0.45
C SER A 202 -29.02 -10.31 -0.12
N LEU A 203 -28.81 -11.46 -0.75
CA LEU A 203 -27.57 -11.80 -1.44
C LEU A 203 -27.63 -11.31 -2.88
N VAL A 204 -26.46 -10.96 -3.41
CA VAL A 204 -26.23 -10.68 -4.83
C VAL A 204 -25.13 -11.61 -5.31
N THR A 205 -25.32 -12.20 -6.48
CA THR A 205 -24.29 -13.02 -7.13
C THR A 205 -23.49 -12.14 -8.08
N LEU A 206 -22.18 -12.05 -7.84
CA LEU A 206 -21.24 -11.40 -8.73
C LEU A 206 -20.57 -12.47 -9.59
N GLN A 207 -20.86 -12.47 -10.88
CA GLN A 207 -20.12 -13.27 -11.84
C GLN A 207 -18.89 -12.47 -12.29
N LEU A 208 -17.70 -13.00 -12.00
CA LEU A 208 -16.41 -12.44 -12.41
C LEU A 208 -15.79 -13.35 -13.46
N ARG A 209 -15.48 -12.82 -14.66
CA ARG A 209 -14.70 -13.55 -15.67
C ARG A 209 -13.33 -12.91 -15.82
N LEU A 210 -12.30 -13.70 -15.63
CA LEU A 210 -10.92 -13.26 -15.53
C LEU A 210 -10.09 -13.91 -16.64
N GLY A 211 -9.32 -13.09 -17.36
CA GLY A 211 -8.33 -13.57 -18.32
C GLY A 211 -7.14 -14.28 -17.67
N SER A 212 -6.10 -14.54 -18.46
CA SER A 212 -4.84 -15.11 -17.97
C SER A 212 -4.16 -14.20 -16.93
N SER A 213 -3.25 -14.78 -16.12
CA SER A 213 -2.48 -14.06 -15.09
C SER A 213 -3.35 -13.42 -13.99
N CYS A 214 -4.44 -14.08 -13.58
CA CYS A 214 -5.38 -13.57 -12.59
C CYS A 214 -5.14 -14.01 -11.15
N ASP A 215 -4.25 -14.98 -10.89
CA ASP A 215 -4.04 -15.57 -9.55
C ASP A 215 -3.77 -14.52 -8.46
N SER A 216 -2.87 -13.57 -8.73
CA SER A 216 -2.53 -12.52 -7.76
C SER A 216 -3.71 -11.57 -7.50
N PHE A 217 -4.56 -11.35 -8.50
CA PHE A 217 -5.79 -10.56 -8.34
C PHE A 217 -6.80 -11.30 -7.48
N VAL A 218 -7.05 -12.57 -7.79
CA VAL A 218 -7.99 -13.44 -7.08
C VAL A 218 -7.60 -13.56 -5.61
N GLN A 219 -6.34 -13.87 -5.31
CA GLN A 219 -5.82 -13.99 -3.94
C GLN A 219 -5.95 -12.69 -3.13
N LEU A 220 -5.93 -11.55 -3.80
CA LEU A 220 -6.02 -10.24 -3.15
C LEU A 220 -7.46 -9.78 -2.95
N VAL A 221 -8.30 -9.93 -3.97
CA VAL A 221 -9.64 -9.35 -4.03
C VAL A 221 -10.70 -10.27 -3.41
N LEU A 222 -10.63 -11.59 -3.64
CA LEU A 222 -11.67 -12.49 -3.12
C LEU A 222 -11.81 -12.42 -1.60
N PRO A 223 -10.74 -12.46 -0.78
CA PRO A 223 -10.91 -12.36 0.67
C PRO A 223 -11.46 -11.01 1.14
N VAL A 224 -11.33 -9.95 0.32
CA VAL A 224 -11.92 -8.63 0.59
C VAL A 224 -13.41 -8.66 0.27
N LEU A 225 -13.80 -9.38 -0.77
CA LEU A 225 -15.16 -9.44 -1.29
C LEU A 225 -16.04 -10.45 -0.53
N GLN A 226 -15.56 -11.69 -0.41
CA GLN A 226 -16.23 -12.81 0.24
C GLN A 226 -15.15 -13.79 0.77
N PRO A 227 -14.86 -13.81 2.08
CA PRO A 227 -13.86 -14.71 2.64
C PRO A 227 -14.38 -16.14 2.86
N ASP A 228 -15.70 -16.36 2.90
CA ASP A 228 -16.26 -17.71 2.96
C ASP A 228 -16.18 -18.40 1.59
N ILE A 229 -15.28 -19.37 1.48
CA ILE A 229 -15.06 -20.13 0.25
C ILE A 229 -16.27 -20.94 -0.20
N SER A 230 -17.21 -21.25 0.71
CA SER A 230 -18.44 -21.98 0.36
C SER A 230 -19.43 -21.12 -0.45
N MET A 231 -19.22 -19.80 -0.46
CA MET A 231 -20.01 -18.82 -1.20
C MET A 231 -19.39 -18.46 -2.56
N ILE A 232 -18.38 -19.23 -3.00
CA ILE A 232 -17.62 -18.98 -4.22
C ILE A 232 -17.58 -20.26 -5.07
N ASP A 233 -18.29 -20.24 -6.19
CA ASP A 233 -18.13 -21.25 -7.23
C ASP A 233 -17.10 -20.80 -8.26
N SER A 234 -16.34 -21.74 -8.82
CA SER A 234 -15.33 -21.45 -9.84
C SER A 234 -15.29 -22.51 -10.93
N THR A 235 -15.08 -22.09 -12.17
CA THR A 235 -14.81 -22.98 -13.30
C THR A 235 -13.87 -22.30 -14.30
N TYR A 236 -13.38 -23.08 -15.26
CA TYR A 236 -12.68 -22.52 -16.42
C TYR A 236 -13.57 -22.61 -17.65
N THR A 237 -13.67 -21.50 -18.39
CA THR A 237 -14.36 -21.48 -19.67
C THR A 237 -13.58 -22.29 -20.72
N GLN A 238 -14.22 -22.60 -21.86
CA GLN A 238 -13.54 -23.28 -22.97
C GLN A 238 -12.33 -22.50 -23.52
N ASN A 239 -12.31 -21.18 -23.33
CA ASN A 239 -11.22 -20.30 -23.74
C ASN A 239 -10.09 -20.20 -22.70
N GLY A 240 -10.21 -20.92 -21.57
CA GLY A 240 -9.22 -20.89 -20.49
C GLY A 240 -9.33 -19.68 -19.56
N GLU A 241 -10.43 -18.93 -19.62
CA GLU A 241 -10.71 -17.85 -18.67
C GLU A 241 -11.24 -18.44 -17.36
N LEU A 242 -10.85 -17.86 -16.23
CA LEU A 242 -11.39 -18.25 -14.93
C LEU A 242 -12.73 -17.53 -14.74
N GLU A 243 -13.79 -18.29 -14.48
CA GLU A 243 -15.12 -17.77 -14.17
C GLU A 243 -15.45 -18.08 -12.72
N LEU A 244 -15.85 -17.05 -11.98
CA LEU A 244 -16.18 -17.11 -10.55
C LEU A 244 -17.61 -16.61 -10.36
N TRP A 245 -18.41 -17.31 -9.55
CA TRP A 245 -19.69 -16.81 -9.05
C TRP A 245 -19.57 -16.61 -7.55
N VAL A 246 -19.61 -15.35 -7.14
CA VAL A 246 -19.38 -14.95 -5.75
C VAL A 246 -20.69 -14.44 -5.16
N SER A 247 -21.24 -15.17 -4.20
CA SER A 247 -22.42 -14.72 -3.44
C SER A 247 -21.99 -13.76 -2.34
N VAL A 248 -22.44 -12.51 -2.41
CA VAL A 248 -22.09 -11.45 -1.45
C VAL A 248 -23.35 -10.84 -0.83
N SER A 249 -23.25 -10.40 0.42
CA SER A 249 -24.32 -9.59 1.01
C SER A 249 -24.45 -8.24 0.29
N GLN A 250 -25.69 -7.76 0.13
CA GLN A 250 -25.94 -6.40 -0.38
C GLN A 250 -25.21 -5.33 0.46
N ALA A 251 -25.13 -5.52 1.78
CA ALA A 251 -24.38 -4.64 2.68
C ALA A 251 -22.92 -4.52 2.25
N LYS A 252 -22.28 -5.63 1.92
CA LYS A 252 -20.90 -5.66 1.43
C LYS A 252 -20.74 -4.97 0.09
N LEU A 253 -21.63 -5.25 -0.86
CA LEU A 253 -21.64 -4.57 -2.16
C LEU A 253 -21.74 -3.05 -1.98
N PHE A 254 -22.70 -2.58 -1.17
CA PHE A 254 -22.90 -1.16 -0.89
C PHE A 254 -21.71 -0.51 -0.18
N GLN A 255 -21.03 -1.23 0.72
CA GLN A 255 -19.79 -0.74 1.33
C GLN A 255 -18.71 -0.43 0.28
N LEU A 256 -18.53 -1.32 -0.70
CA LEU A 256 -17.53 -1.15 -1.75
C LEU A 256 -17.91 -0.02 -2.72
N LEU A 257 -19.19 0.10 -3.07
CA LEU A 257 -19.70 1.22 -3.87
C LEU A 257 -19.48 2.56 -3.16
N ALA A 258 -19.79 2.61 -1.85
CA ALA A 258 -19.60 3.80 -1.04
C ALA A 258 -18.14 4.27 -1.00
N ALA A 259 -17.19 3.34 -1.07
CA ALA A 259 -15.78 3.68 -1.06
C ALA A 259 -15.37 4.59 -2.22
N VAL A 260 -16.00 4.44 -3.38
CA VAL A 260 -15.69 5.26 -4.58
C VAL A 260 -16.20 6.69 -4.45
N GLU A 261 -17.33 6.89 -3.75
CA GLU A 261 -17.94 8.22 -3.57
C GLU A 261 -17.29 9.06 -2.47
N ILE A 262 -16.47 8.44 -1.61
CA ILE A 262 -15.88 9.09 -0.45
C ILE A 262 -14.42 9.44 -0.74
N SER A 263 -14.12 10.73 -0.77
CA SER A 263 -12.76 11.24 -1.01
C SER A 263 -11.92 11.41 0.27
N GLY A 264 -12.53 11.27 1.46
CA GLY A 264 -11.90 11.58 2.74
C GLY A 264 -11.73 10.36 3.65
N GLY A 265 -10.74 10.43 4.53
CA GLY A 265 -10.40 9.37 5.48
C GLY A 265 -9.09 9.68 6.19
N GLU A 266 -8.77 8.86 7.18
CA GLU A 266 -7.51 8.91 7.92
C GLU A 266 -7.04 7.47 8.18
N ILE A 267 -5.73 7.29 8.26
CA ILE A 267 -5.10 6.03 8.66
C ILE A 267 -4.24 6.31 9.87
N ASP A 268 -4.38 5.44 10.87
CA ASP A 268 -3.60 5.46 12.08
C ASP A 268 -3.23 4.01 12.42
N PRO A 269 -1.94 3.69 12.63
CA PRO A 269 -1.53 2.35 13.04
C PRO A 269 -1.89 2.01 14.49
N ASP A 270 -2.17 2.98 15.36
CA ASP A 270 -2.44 2.76 16.79
C ASP A 270 -3.62 3.58 17.37
N PRO A 271 -4.78 3.68 16.70
CA PRO A 271 -5.94 4.32 17.29
C PRO A 271 -6.69 3.34 18.20
N PRO A 272 -7.51 3.83 19.14
CA PRO A 272 -8.39 2.99 19.92
C PRO A 272 -9.43 2.32 19.01
N CYS A 273 -9.22 1.04 18.70
CA CYS A 273 -10.11 0.24 17.88
C CYS A 273 -11.10 -0.57 18.73
N THR A 274 -12.33 -0.67 18.27
CA THR A 274 -13.35 -1.57 18.83
C THR A 274 -13.64 -2.71 17.85
N PRO A 275 -14.04 -3.91 18.33
CA PRO A 275 -14.51 -4.99 17.45
C PRO A 275 -15.60 -4.51 16.49
N LEU A 276 -15.53 -4.96 15.23
CA LEU A 276 -16.49 -4.58 14.21
C LEU A 276 -17.86 -5.19 14.53
N SER A 277 -18.91 -4.37 14.49
CA SER A 277 -20.31 -4.83 14.57
C SER A 277 -21.11 -4.48 13.32
N HIS A 278 -20.58 -3.59 12.48
CA HIS A 278 -21.21 -3.09 11.27
C HIS A 278 -20.15 -2.84 10.19
N LEU A 279 -20.55 -2.90 8.93
CA LEU A 279 -19.74 -2.42 7.82
C LEU A 279 -19.79 -0.90 7.76
N HIS A 280 -18.61 -0.28 7.72
CA HIS A 280 -18.46 1.17 7.74
C HIS A 280 -17.98 1.71 6.40
N TYR A 281 -18.49 2.88 6.04
CA TYR A 281 -18.05 3.62 4.87
C TYR A 281 -16.74 4.37 5.10
N VAL A 282 -15.81 4.20 4.16
CA VAL A 282 -14.46 4.76 4.13
C VAL A 282 -14.10 5.01 2.66
N GLY A 283 -13.35 6.06 2.36
CA GLY A 283 -12.87 6.32 1.01
C GLY A 283 -11.96 5.23 0.46
N CYS A 284 -12.08 4.95 -0.84
CA CYS A 284 -11.43 3.85 -1.54
C CYS A 284 -9.91 3.81 -1.32
N HIS A 285 -9.25 4.98 -1.37
CA HIS A 285 -7.82 5.11 -1.08
C HIS A 285 -7.45 4.60 0.32
N TYR A 286 -8.23 4.97 1.34
CA TYR A 286 -7.97 4.61 2.73
C TYR A 286 -8.36 3.17 3.03
N LEU A 287 -9.44 2.67 2.43
CA LEU A 287 -9.85 1.28 2.52
C LEU A 287 -8.78 0.35 1.92
N SER A 288 -8.31 0.65 0.70
CA SER A 288 -7.29 -0.19 0.04
C SER A 288 -5.97 -0.16 0.77
N GLU A 289 -5.55 1.00 1.27
CA GLU A 289 -4.33 1.11 2.07
C GLU A 289 -4.43 0.33 3.38
N ALA A 290 -5.47 0.57 4.18
CA ALA A 290 -5.70 -0.13 5.44
C ALA A 290 -5.76 -1.66 5.28
N LEU A 291 -6.42 -2.15 4.22
CA LEU A 291 -6.45 -3.59 3.89
C LEU A 291 -5.06 -4.16 3.57
N VAL A 292 -4.17 -3.40 2.95
CA VAL A 292 -2.85 -3.88 2.53
C VAL A 292 -1.84 -3.81 3.66
N ILE A 293 -1.84 -2.72 4.43
CA ILE A 293 -0.86 -2.52 5.51
C ILE A 293 -1.32 -3.09 6.85
N GLY A 294 -2.60 -3.49 6.96
CA GLY A 294 -3.18 -4.00 8.21
C GLY A 294 -3.32 -2.92 9.28
N ALA A 295 -3.63 -1.68 8.89
CA ALA A 295 -3.80 -0.55 9.80
C ALA A 295 -5.26 -0.17 9.98
N ALA A 296 -5.54 0.60 11.01
CA ALA A 296 -6.88 1.12 11.24
C ALA A 296 -7.15 2.35 10.37
N THR A 297 -8.41 2.50 9.98
CA THR A 297 -8.90 3.64 9.19
C THR A 297 -10.13 4.26 9.85
N ARG A 298 -10.33 5.56 9.66
CA ARG A 298 -11.46 6.29 10.22
C ARG A 298 -12.66 6.28 9.27
N ALA A 299 -13.74 5.67 9.72
CA ALA A 299 -15.04 5.67 9.05
C ALA A 299 -15.67 7.07 8.94
N VAL A 300 -16.62 7.23 8.03
CA VAL A 300 -17.49 8.41 7.91
C VAL A 300 -18.22 8.73 9.22
N CYS A 301 -18.61 7.72 10.00
CA CYS A 301 -19.24 7.92 11.32
C CYS A 301 -18.24 8.39 12.40
N GLY A 302 -16.93 8.33 12.14
CA GLY A 302 -15.85 8.69 13.07
C GLY A 302 -15.22 7.49 13.79
N LEU A 303 -15.76 6.27 13.62
CA LEU A 303 -15.20 5.07 14.24
C LEU A 303 -13.86 4.69 13.60
N TRP A 304 -12.89 4.32 14.43
CA TRP A 304 -11.65 3.69 14.00
C TRP A 304 -11.80 2.18 13.98
N PHE A 305 -11.44 1.55 12.87
CA PHE A 305 -11.49 0.10 12.72
C PHE A 305 -10.42 -0.41 11.76
N VAL A 306 -10.04 -1.68 11.90
CA VAL A 306 -9.22 -2.38 10.92
C VAL A 306 -10.15 -3.14 9.97
N PRO A 307 -10.13 -2.86 8.66
CA PRO A 307 -10.92 -3.62 7.70
C PRO A 307 -10.51 -5.09 7.72
N THR A 308 -11.46 -6.01 7.88
CA THR A 308 -11.16 -7.44 7.95
C THR A 308 -11.39 -8.14 6.61
N ARG A 309 -10.81 -9.33 6.50
CA ARG A 309 -10.95 -10.29 5.39
C ARG A 309 -11.45 -11.63 5.92
N ASP A 310 -12.29 -11.58 6.94
CA ASP A 310 -12.77 -12.72 7.72
C ASP A 310 -14.31 -12.71 7.81
N GLU A 311 -14.87 -13.57 8.65
CA GLU A 311 -16.32 -13.72 8.88
C GLU A 311 -17.05 -12.40 9.20
N SER A 312 -16.33 -11.34 9.61
CA SER A 312 -16.91 -10.00 9.81
C SER A 312 -17.22 -9.27 8.49
N ALA A 313 -16.96 -9.87 7.33
CA ALA A 313 -17.28 -9.33 6.01
C ALA A 313 -18.79 -9.25 5.72
N ASP A 314 -19.62 -10.03 6.44
CA ASP A 314 -21.08 -10.08 6.27
C ASP A 314 -21.86 -9.38 7.39
N LEU A 315 -21.25 -8.37 8.01
CA LEU A 315 -21.93 -7.52 8.99
C LEU A 315 -22.97 -6.57 8.32
N PRO A 316 -24.01 -6.14 9.05
CA PRO A 316 -24.94 -5.14 8.54
C PRO A 316 -24.26 -3.78 8.32
N LEU A 317 -24.81 -2.94 7.44
CA LEU A 317 -24.30 -1.57 7.24
C LEU A 317 -24.46 -0.71 8.48
N CYS A 318 -23.47 0.14 8.76
CA CYS A 318 -23.54 1.11 9.85
C CYS A 318 -24.63 2.16 9.57
N PRO A 319 -25.68 2.27 10.42
CA PRO A 319 -26.78 3.21 10.20
C PRO A 319 -26.33 4.67 10.17
N GLU A 320 -25.31 5.01 10.96
CA GLU A 320 -24.78 6.38 11.04
C GLU A 320 -23.96 6.75 9.78
N CYS A 321 -23.25 5.79 9.18
CA CYS A 321 -22.58 6.01 7.90
C CYS A 321 -23.61 6.27 6.79
N GLU A 322 -24.65 5.43 6.71
CA GLU A 322 -25.73 5.59 5.73
C GLU A 322 -26.51 6.90 5.93
N ARG A 323 -26.79 7.29 7.17
CA ARG A 323 -27.44 8.58 7.47
C ARG A 323 -26.63 9.78 6.99
N ARG A 324 -25.29 9.72 7.04
CA ARG A 324 -24.39 10.78 6.57
C ARG A 324 -24.18 10.74 5.05
N LYS A 325 -24.23 9.55 4.46
CA LYS A 325 -23.97 9.26 3.05
C LYS A 325 -24.95 8.16 2.60
N PRO A 326 -26.12 8.51 2.05
CA PRO A 326 -27.20 7.54 1.77
C PRO A 326 -26.95 6.77 0.47
N ILE A 327 -25.89 5.95 0.46
CA ILE A 327 -25.37 5.31 -0.75
C ILE A 327 -26.08 3.98 -0.97
N ALA A 328 -26.36 3.22 0.08
CA ALA A 328 -27.09 1.95 -0.05
C ALA A 328 -28.48 2.17 -0.67
N GLN A 329 -29.19 3.22 -0.25
CA GLN A 329 -30.49 3.56 -0.82
C GLN A 329 -30.42 3.89 -2.32
N ALA A 330 -29.40 4.65 -2.75
CA ALA A 330 -29.22 5.00 -4.15
C ALA A 330 -28.83 3.78 -5.00
N ALA A 331 -27.93 2.94 -4.48
CA ALA A 331 -27.46 1.74 -5.16
C ALA A 331 -28.55 0.67 -5.30
N ALA A 332 -29.39 0.48 -4.29
CA ALA A 332 -30.51 -0.46 -4.35
C ALA A 332 -31.46 -0.13 -5.52
N ALA A 333 -31.83 1.15 -5.68
CA ALA A 333 -32.69 1.59 -6.78
C ALA A 333 -32.07 1.36 -8.17
N LEU A 334 -30.75 1.53 -8.30
CA LEU A 334 -30.03 1.27 -9.55
C LEU A 334 -30.00 -0.22 -9.89
N ILE A 335 -29.74 -1.08 -8.89
CA ILE A 335 -29.71 -2.54 -9.07
C ILE A 335 -31.10 -3.06 -9.49
N GLU A 336 -32.17 -2.55 -8.88
CA GLU A 336 -33.55 -2.86 -9.28
C GLU A 336 -33.82 -2.43 -10.73
N SER A 337 -33.39 -1.23 -11.12
CA SER A 337 -33.55 -0.76 -12.51
C SER A 337 -32.78 -1.61 -13.52
N LEU A 338 -31.57 -2.07 -13.20
CA LEU A 338 -30.79 -2.95 -14.07
C LEU A 338 -31.46 -4.31 -14.28
N ARG A 339 -32.08 -4.84 -13.22
CA ARG A 339 -32.85 -6.09 -13.28
C ARG A 339 -34.03 -5.96 -14.25
N ASP A 340 -34.80 -4.88 -14.15
CA ASP A 340 -35.97 -4.66 -15.00
C ASP A 340 -35.59 -4.50 -16.49
N GLN A 341 -34.48 -3.81 -16.78
CA GLN A 341 -33.99 -3.65 -18.16
C GLN A 341 -33.56 -4.97 -18.80
N ARG A 342 -32.93 -5.88 -18.03
CA ARG A 342 -32.54 -7.20 -18.54
C ARG A 342 -33.75 -8.09 -18.84
N ILE A 343 -34.78 -8.06 -18.00
CA ILE A 343 -36.02 -8.84 -18.20
C ILE A 343 -36.78 -8.37 -19.45
N GLN A 344 -36.72 -7.07 -19.78
CA GLN A 344 -37.40 -6.53 -20.97
C GLN A 344 -36.62 -6.72 -22.28
N GLY A 345 -35.31 -6.98 -22.21
CA GLY A 345 -34.43 -7.18 -23.36
C GLY A 345 -34.18 -8.64 -23.77
N SER A 346 -34.59 -9.59 -22.91
CA SER A 346 -34.66 -11.04 -23.17
C SER A 346 -36.03 -11.45 -23.69
#